data_AF-A0A8H3CM69-F1
#
_entry.id   AF-A0A8H3CM69-F1
#
_cell.length_a   1.000
_cell.length_b   1.000
_cell.length_c   1.000
_cell.angle_alpha   90.00
_cell.angle_beta   90.00
_cell.angle_gamma   90.00
#
_symmetry.space_group_name_H-M   'P 1'
#
loop_
_entity.id
_entity.type
_entity.pdbx_description
1 polymer ?
#
loop_
_entity_poly.entity_id
_entity_poly.type
_entity_poly.pdbx_seq_one_letter_code
_entity_poly.pdbx_strand_id
1 'polypeptide(L)'
;MAKLKRPRTVQGKNTVTFQIAEQVVEALKSRNPDALKNVLVSFRNQITVGFDERPGVGDARVALVTSWLEKSPGASELFDIWDTGSNYTSLVLVSLAHTLSLISGTPAGSTHAAVILRVLFDSTHARRLNAHLASGQTDVVLAALKVFGAAALIDPRSTFDAISWTAKALPKLLSHRHRTPTSQPLVHPSIRTALVTLILALLPLTLPLELFTTLFKGIAQDEGVIIKLILEACWEKVWGDVKVPKSSKIKVFGGLGIY
;
A
#
# COMPACT_ATOMS: atom_id res chain seq x y z
N MET A 1 -11.74 -15.47 -33.91
CA MET A 1 -11.09 -16.26 -32.85
C MET A 1 -9.95 -15.46 -32.24
N ALA A 2 -10.15 -14.90 -31.04
CA ALA A 2 -9.15 -14.10 -30.36
C ALA A 2 -8.12 -15.01 -29.67
N LYS A 3 -6.82 -14.82 -29.97
CA LYS A 3 -5.73 -15.57 -29.33
C LYS A 3 -5.62 -15.12 -27.86
N LEU A 4 -5.95 -16.02 -26.93
CA LEU A 4 -5.65 -15.87 -25.51
C LEU A 4 -4.14 -15.70 -25.34
N LYS A 5 -3.70 -14.50 -24.93
CA LYS A 5 -2.32 -14.26 -24.51
C LYS A 5 -2.13 -14.95 -23.16
N ARG A 6 -1.34 -16.03 -23.13
CA ARG A 6 -0.95 -16.71 -21.88
C ARG A 6 -0.34 -15.70 -20.90
N PRO A 7 -0.63 -15.79 -19.60
CA PRO A 7 0.06 -14.97 -18.60
C PRO A 7 1.55 -15.23 -18.70
N ARG A 8 2.32 -14.13 -18.74
CA ARG A 8 3.78 -14.16 -18.77
C ARG A 8 4.26 -14.56 -17.37
N THR A 9 4.46 -15.84 -17.13
CA THR A 9 5.24 -16.30 -15.98
C THR A 9 6.68 -15.91 -16.23
N VAL A 10 7.13 -14.81 -15.61
CA VAL A 10 8.56 -14.49 -15.55
C VAL A 10 9.18 -15.46 -14.56
N GLN A 11 9.46 -16.69 -15.01
CA GLN A 11 10.34 -17.60 -14.29
C GLN A 11 11.77 -17.06 -14.42
N GLY A 12 12.17 -16.23 -13.45
CA GLY A 12 13.58 -15.95 -13.22
C GLY A 12 14.26 -17.25 -12.76
N LYS A 13 15.35 -17.66 -13.40
CA LYS A 13 16.03 -18.95 -13.19
C LYS A 13 16.55 -19.21 -11.77
N ASN A 14 16.44 -18.27 -10.82
CA ASN A 14 16.94 -18.37 -9.44
C ASN A 14 15.92 -17.85 -8.39
N THR A 15 14.67 -18.29 -8.41
CA THR A 15 13.71 -17.94 -7.34
C THR A 15 13.84 -18.93 -6.17
N VAL A 16 14.27 -18.44 -5.01
CA VAL A 16 14.32 -19.21 -3.76
C VAL A 16 12.91 -19.28 -3.18
N THR A 17 12.49 -20.44 -2.67
CA THR A 17 11.25 -20.56 -1.90
C THR A 17 11.60 -20.79 -0.45
N PHE A 18 11.11 -19.93 0.44
CA PHE A 18 11.37 -20.01 1.87
C PHE A 18 10.34 -20.92 2.52
N GLN A 19 10.79 -21.93 3.26
CA GLN A 19 9.89 -22.86 3.96
C GLN A 19 9.79 -22.54 5.45
N ILE A 20 10.84 -21.95 6.03
CA ILE A 20 10.93 -21.64 7.45
C ILE A 20 11.51 -20.24 7.67
N ALA A 21 11.23 -19.68 8.84
CA ALA A 21 11.60 -18.32 9.22
C ALA A 21 13.13 -18.07 9.20
N GLU A 22 13.94 -19.04 9.61
CA GLU A 22 15.39 -18.95 9.66
C GLU A 22 15.98 -18.66 8.27
N GLN A 23 15.42 -19.29 7.23
CA GLN A 23 15.86 -19.07 5.86
C GLN A 23 15.59 -17.63 5.41
N VAL A 24 14.47 -17.04 5.84
CA VAL A 24 14.14 -15.63 5.56
C VAL A 24 15.13 -14.71 6.24
N VAL A 25 15.39 -14.93 7.54
CA VAL A 25 16.31 -14.11 8.35
C VAL A 25 17.73 -14.14 7.78
N GLU A 26 18.29 -15.34 7.51
CA GLU A 26 19.64 -15.46 6.95
C GLU A 26 19.74 -14.84 5.56
N ALA A 27 18.76 -15.10 4.69
CA ALA A 27 18.80 -14.61 3.33
C ALA A 27 18.73 -13.07 3.25
N LEU A 28 17.88 -12.43 4.08
CA LEU A 28 17.77 -10.97 4.12
C LEU A 28 19.01 -10.29 4.71
N LYS A 29 19.83 -11.00 5.49
CA LYS A 29 21.12 -10.51 6.01
C LYS A 29 22.28 -10.63 5.01
N SER A 30 22.02 -11.08 3.79
CA SER A 30 23.04 -11.20 2.75
C SER A 30 23.70 -9.86 2.45
N ARG A 31 25.05 -9.82 2.52
CA ARG A 31 25.86 -8.64 2.18
C ARG A 31 26.18 -8.54 0.69
N ASN A 32 25.83 -9.55 -0.10
CA ASN A 32 26.02 -9.53 -1.55
C ASN A 32 24.81 -8.83 -2.22
N PRO A 33 25.00 -7.69 -2.92
CA PRO A 33 23.89 -6.93 -3.50
C PRO A 33 23.04 -7.70 -4.52
N ASP A 34 23.66 -8.49 -5.39
CA ASP A 34 22.92 -9.26 -6.40
C ASP A 34 22.15 -10.43 -5.78
N ALA A 35 22.75 -11.09 -4.79
CA ALA A 35 22.07 -12.12 -4.00
C ALA A 35 20.90 -11.52 -3.23
N LEU A 36 21.11 -10.38 -2.55
CA LEU A 36 20.07 -9.70 -1.78
C LEU A 36 18.90 -9.26 -2.66
N LYS A 37 19.18 -8.75 -3.87
CA LYS A 37 18.13 -8.42 -4.85
C LYS A 37 17.27 -9.65 -5.18
N ASN A 38 17.90 -10.78 -5.46
CA ASN A 38 17.19 -12.02 -5.80
C ASN A 38 16.39 -12.56 -4.61
N VAL A 39 16.93 -12.45 -3.40
CA VAL A 39 16.24 -12.78 -2.15
C VAL A 39 15.00 -11.91 -1.98
N LEU A 40 15.13 -10.58 -2.09
CA LEU A 40 14.01 -9.65 -1.96
C LEU A 40 12.92 -9.88 -3.00
N VAL A 41 13.29 -10.15 -4.26
CA VAL A 41 12.33 -10.51 -5.31
C VAL A 41 11.61 -11.81 -4.98
N SER A 42 12.35 -12.84 -4.56
CA SER A 42 11.80 -14.15 -4.21
C SER A 42 10.84 -14.05 -3.03
N PHE A 43 11.29 -13.38 -1.96
CA PHE A 43 10.50 -13.17 -0.75
C PHE A 43 9.22 -12.40 -1.07
N ARG A 44 9.35 -11.23 -1.73
CA ARG A 44 8.21 -10.42 -2.15
C ARG A 44 7.19 -11.21 -2.96
N ASN A 45 7.66 -12.00 -3.93
CA ASN A 45 6.77 -12.81 -4.77
C ASN A 45 6.04 -13.89 -3.96
N GLN A 46 6.73 -14.54 -3.02
CA GLN A 46 6.14 -15.57 -2.18
C GLN A 46 5.06 -15.02 -1.24
N ILE A 47 5.27 -13.83 -0.68
CA ILE A 47 4.32 -13.20 0.25
C ILE A 47 3.30 -12.27 -0.44
N THR A 48 3.31 -12.18 -1.77
CA THR A 48 2.42 -11.27 -2.51
C THR A 48 0.97 -11.57 -2.19
N VAL A 49 0.22 -10.53 -1.82
CA VAL A 49 -1.24 -10.55 -1.63
C VAL A 49 -1.90 -9.84 -2.80
N GLY A 50 -2.85 -10.50 -3.45
CA GLY A 50 -3.68 -9.92 -4.52
C GLY A 50 -4.63 -8.84 -4.01
N PHE A 51 -5.15 -8.01 -4.92
CA PHE A 51 -6.02 -6.87 -4.54
C PHE A 51 -7.31 -7.30 -3.81
N ASP A 52 -8.01 -8.31 -4.33
CA ASP A 52 -9.24 -8.86 -3.71
C ASP A 52 -8.96 -10.03 -2.76
N GLU A 53 -7.69 -10.36 -2.55
CA GLU A 53 -7.29 -11.50 -1.75
C GLU A 53 -7.37 -11.16 -0.26
N ARG A 54 -7.96 -12.08 0.52
CA ARG A 54 -8.02 -12.00 1.98
C ARG A 54 -7.44 -13.28 2.57
N PRO A 55 -6.11 -13.34 2.78
CA PRO A 55 -5.44 -14.51 3.32
C PRO A 55 -6.02 -14.88 4.70
N GLY A 56 -6.39 -16.14 4.87
CA GLY A 56 -6.91 -16.65 6.14
C GLY A 56 -5.82 -17.17 7.08
N VAL A 57 -6.20 -17.56 8.29
CA VAL A 57 -5.28 -18.09 9.33
C VAL A 57 -4.54 -19.37 8.87
N GLY A 58 -5.13 -20.17 7.98
CA GLY A 58 -4.51 -21.38 7.42
C GLY A 58 -3.60 -21.14 6.21
N ASP A 59 -3.40 -19.89 5.79
CA ASP A 59 -2.56 -19.57 4.63
C ASP A 59 -1.08 -19.77 4.94
N ALA A 60 -0.37 -20.51 4.10
CA ALA A 60 1.06 -20.81 4.30
C ALA A 60 1.93 -19.54 4.33
N ARG A 61 1.54 -18.47 3.62
CA ARG A 61 2.26 -17.19 3.63
C ARG A 61 2.08 -16.47 4.95
N VAL A 62 0.89 -16.54 5.54
CA VAL A 62 0.61 -16.00 6.88
C VAL A 62 1.45 -16.73 7.90
N ALA A 63 1.45 -18.08 7.88
CA ALA A 63 2.26 -18.89 8.80
C ALA A 63 3.77 -18.57 8.69
N LEU A 64 4.29 -18.46 7.47
CA LEU A 64 5.69 -18.11 7.23
C LEU A 64 6.03 -16.71 7.77
N VAL A 65 5.20 -15.70 7.45
CA VAL A 65 5.43 -14.32 7.88
C VAL A 65 5.32 -14.19 9.40
N THR A 66 4.33 -14.82 10.03
CA THR A 66 4.20 -14.83 11.48
C THR A 66 5.42 -15.47 12.15
N SER A 67 5.84 -16.66 11.69
CA SER A 67 7.02 -17.34 12.23
C SER A 67 8.30 -16.51 12.03
N TRP A 68 8.43 -15.80 10.91
CA TRP A 68 9.53 -14.87 10.68
C TRP A 68 9.50 -13.69 11.65
N LEU A 69 8.34 -13.07 11.87
CA LEU A 69 8.19 -11.92 12.77
C LEU A 69 8.32 -12.28 14.25
N GLU A 70 8.14 -13.54 14.63
CA GLU A 70 8.48 -14.05 15.96
C GLU A 70 10.00 -14.05 16.20
N LYS A 71 10.80 -14.38 15.16
CA LYS A 71 12.26 -14.38 15.24
C LYS A 71 12.89 -13.02 14.97
N SER A 72 12.24 -12.20 14.16
CA SER A 72 12.65 -10.83 13.82
C SER A 72 11.51 -9.84 14.07
N PRO A 73 11.26 -9.47 15.34
CA PRO A 73 10.23 -8.51 15.68
C PRO A 73 10.43 -7.18 14.95
N GLY A 74 9.37 -6.68 14.32
CA GLY A 74 9.41 -5.42 13.58
C GLY A 74 10.04 -5.52 12.19
N ALA A 75 10.35 -6.72 11.69
CA ALA A 75 10.96 -6.92 10.37
C ALA A 75 12.27 -6.13 10.20
N SER A 76 13.15 -6.17 11.21
CA SER A 76 14.34 -5.32 11.29
C SER A 76 15.21 -5.41 10.05
N GLU A 77 15.37 -6.60 9.45
CA GLU A 77 16.19 -6.75 8.24
C GLU A 77 15.67 -5.88 7.08
N LEU A 78 14.35 -5.73 6.92
CA LEU A 78 13.79 -4.89 5.87
C LEU A 78 14.08 -3.41 6.13
N PHE A 79 13.99 -2.96 7.38
CA PHE A 79 14.33 -1.59 7.75
C PHE A 79 15.83 -1.33 7.60
N ASP A 80 16.69 -2.24 8.02
CA ASP A 80 18.14 -2.14 7.84
C ASP A 80 18.51 -1.99 6.35
N ILE A 81 17.91 -2.80 5.46
CA ILE A 81 18.13 -2.71 4.00
C ILE A 81 17.58 -1.40 3.43
N TRP A 82 16.43 -0.93 3.95
CA TRP A 82 15.88 0.36 3.55
C TRP A 82 16.81 1.49 3.95
N ASP A 83 17.40 1.37 5.14
CA ASP A 83 18.21 2.42 5.75
C ASP A 83 19.48 2.72 4.99
N THR A 84 20.08 1.71 4.37
CA THR A 84 21.27 1.89 3.52
C THR A 84 21.03 2.77 2.29
N GLY A 85 19.79 3.17 1.98
CA GLY A 85 19.49 3.96 0.78
C GLY A 85 19.68 3.16 -0.51
N SER A 86 19.52 1.84 -0.42
CA SER A 86 19.73 0.94 -1.54
C SER A 86 18.76 1.16 -2.70
N ASN A 87 19.17 0.72 -3.89
CA ASN A 87 18.33 0.62 -5.10
C ASN A 87 17.15 -0.38 -4.94
N TYR A 88 16.95 -0.95 -3.75
CA TYR A 88 15.91 -1.92 -3.44
C TYR A 88 14.71 -1.30 -2.72
N THR A 89 14.67 0.03 -2.57
CA THR A 89 13.62 0.74 -1.85
C THR A 89 12.20 0.29 -2.24
N SER A 90 11.89 0.19 -3.54
CA SER A 90 10.55 -0.26 -3.96
C SER A 90 10.27 -1.72 -3.60
N LEU A 91 11.26 -2.62 -3.67
CA LEU A 91 11.12 -4.01 -3.25
C LEU A 91 10.89 -4.14 -1.75
N VAL A 92 11.65 -3.40 -0.94
CA VAL A 92 11.53 -3.41 0.51
C VAL A 92 10.15 -2.90 0.94
N LEU A 93 9.72 -1.75 0.42
CA LEU A 93 8.41 -1.17 0.72
C LEU A 93 7.27 -2.10 0.29
N VAL A 94 7.35 -2.70 -0.91
CA VAL A 94 6.33 -3.67 -1.35
C VAL A 94 6.31 -4.92 -0.45
N SER A 95 7.46 -5.41 -0.02
CA SER A 95 7.53 -6.52 0.96
C SER A 95 6.89 -6.14 2.29
N LEU A 96 7.17 -4.95 2.83
CA LEU A 96 6.51 -4.45 4.04
C LEU A 96 4.99 -4.34 3.87
N ALA A 97 4.52 -3.82 2.74
CA ALA A 97 3.09 -3.72 2.46
C ALA A 97 2.40 -5.09 2.43
N HIS A 98 3.03 -6.10 1.80
CA HIS A 98 2.49 -7.46 1.76
C HIS A 98 2.56 -8.15 3.12
N THR A 99 3.64 -7.97 3.88
CA THR A 99 3.76 -8.44 5.27
C THR A 99 2.62 -7.89 6.12
N LEU A 100 2.39 -6.58 6.09
CA LEU A 100 1.29 -5.93 6.81
C LEU A 100 -0.08 -6.45 6.35
N SER A 101 -0.27 -6.64 5.04
CA SER A 101 -1.53 -7.14 4.49
C SER A 101 -1.81 -8.61 4.85
N LEU A 102 -0.78 -9.45 4.99
CA LEU A 102 -0.93 -10.85 5.41
C LEU A 102 -1.34 -10.94 6.88
N ILE A 103 -0.77 -10.09 7.72
CA ILE A 103 -1.05 -10.13 9.16
C ILE A 103 -2.31 -9.33 9.52
N SER A 104 -2.80 -8.44 8.65
CA SER A 104 -4.03 -7.69 8.87
C SER A 104 -5.24 -8.64 8.90
N GLY A 105 -5.91 -8.73 10.06
CA GLY A 105 -7.02 -9.66 10.27
C GLY A 105 -6.64 -11.01 10.87
N THR A 106 -5.37 -11.22 11.22
CA THR A 106 -4.92 -12.41 11.99
C THR A 106 -4.67 -12.03 13.45
N PRO A 107 -4.75 -12.97 14.41
CA PRO A 107 -4.34 -12.71 15.80
C PRO A 107 -2.90 -12.18 15.89
N ALA A 108 -2.00 -12.70 15.07
CA ALA A 108 -0.62 -12.24 14.92
C ALA A 108 -0.51 -10.77 14.45
N GLY A 109 -1.51 -10.25 13.74
CA GLY A 109 -1.59 -8.85 13.37
C GLY A 109 -1.59 -7.91 14.57
N SER A 110 -2.29 -8.28 15.65
CA SER A 110 -2.39 -7.44 16.85
C SER A 110 -1.05 -7.23 17.58
N THR A 111 -0.13 -8.20 17.49
CA THR A 111 1.18 -8.14 18.14
C THR A 111 2.26 -7.61 17.20
N HIS A 112 2.42 -8.21 16.02
CA HIS A 112 3.55 -7.89 15.15
C HIS A 112 3.32 -6.62 14.32
N ALA A 113 2.08 -6.34 13.88
CA ALA A 113 1.83 -5.14 13.09
C ALA A 113 2.09 -3.87 13.90
N ALA A 114 1.70 -3.85 15.18
CA ALA A 114 1.95 -2.71 16.07
C ALA A 114 3.45 -2.39 16.19
N VAL A 115 4.32 -3.41 16.24
CA VAL A 115 5.78 -3.23 16.27
C VAL A 115 6.30 -2.67 14.95
N ILE A 116 5.85 -3.21 13.81
CA ILE A 116 6.24 -2.70 12.48
C ILE A 116 5.78 -1.26 12.30
N LEU A 117 4.52 -0.94 12.64
CA LEU A 117 3.96 0.41 12.51
C LEU A 117 4.70 1.42 13.39
N ARG A 118 5.15 1.02 14.59
CA ARG A 118 5.95 1.89 15.46
C ARG A 118 7.27 2.29 14.81
N VAL A 119 7.96 1.36 14.16
CA VAL A 119 9.21 1.66 13.43
C VAL A 119 8.89 2.48 12.19
N LEU A 120 7.90 2.06 11.40
CA LEU A 120 7.49 2.72 10.16
C LEU A 120 7.09 4.19 10.35
N PHE A 121 6.44 4.50 11.48
CA PHE A 121 5.93 5.82 11.80
C PHE A 121 6.77 6.57 12.85
N ASP A 122 7.99 6.12 13.13
CA ASP A 122 8.94 6.96 13.84
C ASP A 122 9.31 8.20 13.01
N SER A 123 9.92 9.21 13.65
CA SER A 123 10.22 10.49 13.01
C SER A 123 11.16 10.37 11.78
N THR A 124 11.99 9.33 11.74
CA THR A 124 12.97 9.11 10.65
C THR A 124 12.30 8.43 9.47
N HIS A 125 11.66 7.29 9.71
CA HIS A 125 11.01 6.46 8.70
C HIS A 125 9.75 7.11 8.14
N ALA A 126 8.94 7.78 8.97
CA ALA A 126 7.78 8.53 8.48
C ALA A 126 8.22 9.64 7.53
N ARG A 127 9.25 10.42 7.90
CA ARG A 127 9.79 11.48 7.03
C ARG A 127 10.31 10.90 5.71
N ARG A 128 11.02 9.77 5.76
CA ARG A 128 11.55 9.09 4.58
C ARG A 128 10.44 8.53 3.69
N LEU A 129 9.41 7.92 4.27
CA LEU A 129 8.25 7.39 3.55
C LEU A 129 7.48 8.50 2.83
N ASN A 130 7.28 9.64 3.49
CA ASN A 130 6.67 10.81 2.88
C ASN A 130 7.55 11.42 1.77
N ALA A 131 8.88 11.41 1.92
CA ALA A 131 9.79 11.86 0.87
C ALA A 131 9.66 11.01 -0.40
N HIS A 132 9.40 9.70 -0.26
CA HIS A 132 9.16 8.80 -1.41
C HIS A 132 7.90 9.16 -2.20
N LEU A 133 6.86 9.71 -1.56
CA LEU A 133 5.67 10.21 -2.26
C LEU A 133 5.98 11.41 -3.15
N ALA A 134 7.04 12.16 -2.85
CA ALA A 134 7.52 13.26 -3.67
C ALA A 134 8.62 12.84 -4.67
N SER A 135 8.96 11.56 -4.73
CA SER A 135 10.01 11.06 -5.63
C SER A 135 9.56 11.06 -7.09
N GLY A 136 10.52 11.16 -8.01
CA GLY A 136 10.27 11.00 -9.46
C GLY A 136 10.17 9.53 -9.91
N GLN A 137 10.35 8.56 -9.01
CA GLN A 137 10.38 7.14 -9.31
C GLN A 137 9.01 6.52 -9.07
N THR A 138 8.27 6.25 -10.16
CA THR A 138 6.88 5.77 -10.11
C THR A 138 6.69 4.51 -9.27
N ASP A 139 7.63 3.56 -9.35
CA ASP A 139 7.60 2.31 -8.60
C ASP A 139 7.77 2.54 -7.09
N VAL A 140 8.65 3.46 -6.69
CA VAL A 140 8.85 3.86 -5.30
C VAL A 140 7.63 4.60 -4.74
N VAL A 141 7.03 5.52 -5.51
CA VAL A 141 5.78 6.20 -5.10
C VAL A 141 4.66 5.18 -4.88
N LEU A 142 4.47 4.25 -5.82
CA LEU A 142 3.46 3.19 -5.71
C LEU A 142 3.75 2.28 -4.50
N ALA A 143 5.01 1.93 -4.25
CA ALA A 143 5.39 1.12 -3.11
C ALA A 143 5.08 1.83 -1.78
N ALA A 144 5.39 3.13 -1.68
CA ALA A 144 5.07 3.93 -0.50
C ALA A 144 3.55 4.04 -0.26
N LEU A 145 2.76 4.29 -1.32
CA LEU A 145 1.30 4.30 -1.23
C LEU A 145 0.73 2.94 -0.81
N LYS A 146 1.32 1.83 -1.29
CA LYS A 146 0.92 0.48 -0.86
C LYS A 146 1.19 0.25 0.63
N VAL A 147 2.33 0.70 1.14
CA VAL A 147 2.66 0.60 2.57
C VAL A 147 1.65 1.39 3.41
N PHE A 148 1.38 2.64 3.05
CA PHE A 148 0.34 3.42 3.73
C PHE A 148 -1.04 2.77 3.63
N GLY A 149 -1.40 2.20 2.47
CA GLY A 149 -2.66 1.49 2.30
C GLY A 149 -2.78 0.27 3.22
N ALA A 150 -1.73 -0.55 3.31
CA ALA A 150 -1.70 -1.69 4.21
C ALA A 150 -1.73 -1.29 5.68
N ALA A 151 -1.01 -0.22 6.05
CA ALA A 151 -1.02 0.33 7.41
C ALA A 151 -2.41 0.89 7.79
N ALA A 152 -3.10 1.56 6.87
CA ALA A 152 -4.44 2.11 7.09
C ALA A 152 -5.49 1.04 7.43
N LEU A 153 -5.32 -0.19 6.93
CA LEU A 153 -6.20 -1.32 7.27
C LEU A 153 -6.01 -1.81 8.71
N ILE A 154 -4.87 -1.51 9.33
CA ILE A 154 -4.49 -1.97 10.67
C ILE A 154 -4.74 -0.86 11.68
N ASP A 155 -4.15 0.31 11.44
CA ASP A 155 -4.30 1.49 12.29
C ASP A 155 -4.53 2.73 11.40
N PRO A 156 -5.80 3.03 11.05
CA PRO A 156 -6.11 4.16 10.19
C PRO A 156 -5.73 5.50 10.83
N ARG A 157 -5.78 5.61 12.17
CA ARG A 157 -5.52 6.89 12.84
C ARG A 157 -4.04 7.22 12.84
N SER A 158 -3.19 6.30 13.29
CA SER A 158 -1.74 6.52 13.25
C SER A 158 -1.23 6.66 11.82
N THR A 159 -1.79 5.92 10.87
CA THR A 159 -1.46 6.07 9.44
C THR A 159 -1.81 7.46 8.93
N PHE A 160 -3.00 7.97 9.26
CA PHE A 160 -3.40 9.32 8.89
C PHE A 160 -2.46 10.38 9.48
N ASP A 161 -2.13 10.28 10.76
CA ASP A 161 -1.28 11.25 11.46
C ASP A 161 0.18 11.22 10.93
N ALA A 162 0.65 10.08 10.39
CA ALA A 162 1.99 9.94 9.82
C ALA A 162 2.15 10.51 8.39
N ILE A 163 1.06 10.75 7.66
CA ILE A 163 1.11 11.27 6.29
C ILE A 163 1.17 12.80 6.31
N SER A 164 2.11 13.36 5.55
CA SER A 164 2.23 14.80 5.33
C SER A 164 1.19 15.28 4.31
N TRP A 165 -0.09 15.28 4.70
CA TRP A 165 -1.24 15.59 3.82
C TRP A 165 -1.17 16.96 3.13
N THR A 166 -0.49 17.93 3.75
CA THR A 166 -0.32 19.29 3.23
C THR A 166 0.89 19.44 2.31
N ALA A 167 1.63 18.35 2.06
CA ALA A 167 2.76 18.37 1.15
C ALA A 167 2.30 18.70 -0.28
N LYS A 168 2.94 19.69 -0.91
CA LYS A 168 2.62 20.17 -2.27
C LYS A 168 2.68 19.06 -3.35
N ALA A 169 3.39 17.97 -3.07
CA ALA A 169 3.49 16.84 -3.98
C ALA A 169 2.19 16.03 -4.05
N LEU A 170 1.43 15.93 -2.95
CA LEU A 170 0.29 15.02 -2.83
C LEU A 170 -0.84 15.35 -3.82
N PRO A 171 -1.24 16.63 -4.01
CA PRO A 171 -2.21 16.97 -5.04
C PRO A 171 -1.74 16.67 -6.47
N LYS A 172 -0.42 16.71 -6.73
CA LYS A 172 0.13 16.36 -8.06
C LYS A 172 0.03 14.87 -8.35
N LEU A 173 0.08 14.01 -7.34
CA LEU A 173 -0.08 12.56 -7.52
C LEU A 173 -1.47 12.21 -8.06
N LEU A 174 -2.49 13.01 -7.76
CA LEU A 174 -3.85 12.83 -8.28
C LEU A 174 -3.97 13.09 -9.79
N SER A 175 -2.99 13.68 -10.46
CA SER A 175 -3.00 13.80 -11.93
C SER A 175 -2.29 12.63 -12.63
N HIS A 176 -1.61 11.76 -11.88
CA HIS A 176 -0.75 10.72 -12.45
C HIS A 176 -1.53 9.44 -12.77
N ARG A 177 -2.00 9.35 -14.01
CA ARG A 177 -2.75 8.21 -14.57
C ARG A 177 -1.90 7.30 -15.46
N HIS A 178 -2.41 6.13 -15.77
CA HIS A 178 -1.84 5.31 -16.85
C HIS A 178 -1.99 6.04 -18.18
N ARG A 179 -0.95 6.00 -19.01
CA ARG A 179 -1.01 6.55 -20.38
C ARG A 179 -1.92 5.71 -21.27
N THR A 180 -1.94 4.40 -21.05
CA THR A 180 -2.80 3.46 -21.76
C THR A 180 -3.77 2.83 -20.76
N PRO A 181 -5.08 2.81 -21.05
CA PRO A 181 -6.06 2.18 -20.18
C PRO A 181 -5.66 0.73 -19.86
N THR A 182 -5.73 0.36 -18.59
CA THR A 182 -5.50 -1.01 -18.13
C THR A 182 -6.84 -1.73 -18.01
N SER A 183 -6.87 -3.01 -18.35
CA SER A 183 -8.08 -3.84 -18.18
C SER A 183 -8.38 -4.16 -16.71
N GLN A 184 -7.38 -3.99 -15.83
CA GLN A 184 -7.48 -4.28 -14.39
C GLN A 184 -6.87 -3.15 -13.56
N PRO A 185 -7.52 -1.97 -13.49
CA PRO A 185 -6.97 -0.78 -12.83
C PRO A 185 -6.82 -0.93 -11.30
N LEU A 186 -7.56 -1.83 -10.66
CA LEU A 186 -7.41 -2.11 -9.23
C LEU A 186 -6.24 -3.06 -8.92
N VAL A 187 -5.96 -4.01 -9.82
CA VAL A 187 -4.82 -4.95 -9.69
C VAL A 187 -3.51 -4.27 -10.08
N HIS A 188 -3.56 -3.39 -11.08
CA HIS A 188 -2.42 -2.63 -11.56
C HIS A 188 -2.71 -1.13 -11.45
N PRO A 189 -2.73 -0.57 -10.22
CA PRO A 189 -3.13 0.80 -9.99
C PRO A 189 -2.13 1.79 -10.57
N SER A 190 -2.67 2.88 -11.13
CA SER A 190 -1.90 4.09 -11.34
C SER A 190 -1.59 4.76 -9.99
N ILE A 191 -0.69 5.74 -9.96
CA ILE A 191 -0.43 6.53 -8.74
C ILE A 191 -1.72 7.20 -8.25
N ARG A 192 -2.51 7.79 -9.16
CA ARG A 192 -3.82 8.36 -8.81
C ARG A 192 -4.72 7.30 -8.18
N THR A 193 -4.85 6.12 -8.79
CA THR A 193 -5.69 5.03 -8.27
C THR A 193 -5.27 4.58 -6.88
N ALA A 194 -3.96 4.41 -6.66
CA ALA A 194 -3.41 4.03 -5.35
C ALA A 194 -3.68 5.10 -4.29
N LEU A 195 -3.49 6.39 -4.62
CA LEU A 195 -3.77 7.49 -3.71
C LEU A 195 -5.27 7.64 -3.40
N VAL A 196 -6.14 7.51 -4.41
CA VAL A 196 -7.60 7.47 -4.22
C VAL A 196 -7.96 6.36 -3.24
N THR A 197 -7.46 5.15 -3.46
CA THR A 197 -7.73 3.99 -2.59
C THR A 197 -7.29 4.26 -1.15
N LEU A 198 -6.11 4.86 -0.94
CA LEU A 198 -5.63 5.27 0.39
C LEU A 198 -6.55 6.30 1.05
N ILE A 199 -6.96 7.34 0.31
CA ILE A 199 -7.85 8.38 0.84
C ILE A 199 -9.21 7.78 1.25
N LEU A 200 -9.76 6.87 0.45
CA LEU A 200 -11.02 6.16 0.74
C LEU A 200 -10.90 5.13 1.88
N ALA A 201 -9.71 4.56 2.10
CA ALA A 201 -9.44 3.72 3.27
C ALA A 201 -9.46 4.55 4.57
N LEU A 202 -9.09 5.83 4.48
CA LEU A 202 -9.03 6.78 5.59
C LEU A 202 -10.24 7.73 5.66
N LEU A 203 -11.33 7.44 4.94
CA LEU A 203 -12.62 8.11 5.07
C LEU A 203 -13.21 7.69 6.44
N PRO A 204 -13.21 8.54 7.48
CA PRO A 204 -13.64 9.94 7.50
C PRO A 204 -12.57 10.99 7.89
N LEU A 205 -11.34 10.58 8.21
CA LEU A 205 -10.25 11.45 8.67
C LEU A 205 -9.81 12.45 7.60
N THR A 206 -9.92 12.05 6.33
CA THR A 206 -9.53 12.86 5.17
C THR A 206 -10.61 13.84 4.72
N LEU A 207 -11.85 13.74 5.22
CA LEU A 207 -12.97 14.62 4.82
C LEU A 207 -12.71 16.12 5.04
N PRO A 208 -12.07 16.55 6.14
CA PRO A 208 -11.79 17.97 6.36
C PRO A 208 -10.71 18.53 5.44
N LEU A 209 -9.94 17.66 4.77
CA LEU A 209 -8.83 18.06 3.91
C LEU A 209 -9.32 18.47 2.54
N GLU A 210 -8.71 19.51 1.96
CA GLU A 210 -8.95 19.88 0.55
C GLU A 210 -8.65 18.73 -0.42
N LEU A 211 -7.78 17.79 -0.01
CA LEU A 211 -7.46 16.63 -0.81
C LEU A 211 -8.70 15.79 -1.14
N PHE A 212 -9.71 15.72 -0.26
CA PHE A 212 -10.94 14.98 -0.54
C PHE A 212 -11.70 15.56 -1.73
N THR A 213 -11.88 16.89 -1.80
CA THR A 213 -12.57 17.52 -2.93
C THR A 213 -11.78 17.38 -4.23
N THR A 214 -10.44 17.31 -4.14
CA THR A 214 -9.60 17.06 -5.32
C THR A 214 -9.72 15.65 -5.90
N LEU A 215 -10.29 14.67 -5.17
CA LEU A 215 -10.61 13.35 -5.73
C LEU A 215 -11.52 13.46 -6.95
N PHE A 216 -12.52 14.35 -6.88
CA PHE A 216 -13.51 14.52 -7.94
C PHE A 216 -12.97 15.31 -9.13
N LYS A 217 -11.86 16.03 -8.97
CA LYS A 217 -11.24 16.77 -10.08
C LYS A 217 -10.75 15.78 -11.14
N GLY A 218 -11.33 15.90 -12.34
CA GLY A 218 -11.03 15.05 -13.47
C GLY A 218 -11.58 13.63 -13.37
N ILE A 219 -12.53 13.34 -12.48
CA ILE A 219 -13.10 11.98 -12.27
C ILE A 219 -13.63 11.34 -13.56
N ALA A 220 -14.13 12.14 -14.51
CA ALA A 220 -14.59 11.66 -15.82
C ALA A 220 -13.50 10.98 -16.68
N GLN A 221 -12.23 11.17 -16.33
CA GLN A 221 -11.09 10.54 -17.01
C GLN A 221 -10.61 9.27 -16.27
N ASP A 222 -11.22 8.91 -15.13
CA ASP A 222 -10.92 7.68 -14.43
C ASP A 222 -11.69 6.50 -15.04
N GLU A 223 -11.14 5.30 -14.91
CA GLU A 223 -11.83 4.08 -15.33
C GLU A 223 -13.11 3.89 -14.52
N GLY A 224 -14.18 3.38 -15.15
CA GLY A 224 -15.51 3.30 -14.54
C GLY A 224 -15.55 2.55 -13.19
N VAL A 225 -14.69 1.55 -13.00
CA VAL A 225 -14.57 0.83 -11.71
C VAL A 225 -13.98 1.71 -10.60
N ILE A 226 -13.11 2.67 -10.93
CA ILE A 226 -12.56 3.64 -9.97
C ILE A 226 -13.62 4.69 -9.62
N ILE A 227 -14.36 5.17 -10.63
CA ILE A 227 -15.49 6.08 -10.41
C ILE A 227 -16.51 5.42 -9.46
N LYS A 228 -16.89 4.17 -9.75
CA LYS A 228 -17.78 3.37 -8.92
C LYS A 228 -17.24 3.26 -7.48
N LEU A 229 -15.96 2.89 -7.31
CA LEU A 229 -15.32 2.79 -5.99
C LEU A 229 -15.40 4.10 -5.19
N ILE A 230 -15.12 5.25 -5.82
CA ILE A 230 -15.20 6.56 -5.17
C ILE A 230 -16.64 6.84 -4.72
N LEU A 231 -17.61 6.68 -5.62
CA LEU A 231 -19.00 7.00 -5.34
C LEU A 231 -19.60 6.09 -4.27
N GLU A 232 -19.35 4.78 -4.34
CA GLU A 232 -19.81 3.81 -3.34
C GLU A 232 -19.19 4.10 -1.97
N ALA A 233 -17.88 4.33 -1.89
CA ALA A 233 -17.23 4.66 -0.62
C ALA A 233 -17.76 5.98 -0.03
N CYS A 234 -18.03 6.99 -0.86
CA CYS A 234 -18.63 8.25 -0.43
C CYS A 234 -20.07 8.05 0.06
N TRP A 235 -20.85 7.24 -0.65
CA TRP A 235 -22.20 6.92 -0.25
C TRP A 235 -22.23 6.18 1.09
N GLU A 236 -21.46 5.11 1.23
CA GLU A 236 -21.50 4.25 2.41
C GLU A 236 -20.86 4.90 3.64
N LYS A 237 -19.64 5.44 3.49
CA LYS A 237 -18.81 5.91 4.63
C LYS A 237 -18.98 7.39 4.96
N VAL A 238 -19.72 8.15 4.15
CA VAL A 238 -19.94 9.59 4.38
C VAL A 238 -21.41 9.91 4.38
N TRP A 239 -22.11 9.64 3.29
CA TRP A 239 -23.50 10.05 3.15
C TRP A 239 -24.42 9.22 4.05
N GLY A 240 -24.30 7.90 4.00
CA GLY A 240 -25.04 6.94 4.82
C GLY A 240 -24.54 6.83 6.26
N ASP A 241 -23.30 7.23 6.55
CA ASP A 241 -22.78 7.18 7.92
C ASP A 241 -23.41 8.28 8.80
N VAL A 242 -24.15 7.84 9.81
CA VAL A 242 -24.82 8.70 10.81
C VAL A 242 -23.82 9.43 11.71
N LYS A 243 -22.59 8.93 11.84
CA LYS A 243 -21.54 9.54 12.67
C LYS A 243 -20.92 10.76 12.00
N VAL A 244 -21.03 10.88 10.68
CA VAL A 244 -20.52 12.05 9.95
C VAL A 244 -21.52 13.21 10.09
N PRO A 245 -21.10 14.38 10.59
CA PRO A 245 -22.00 15.51 10.77
C PRO A 245 -22.60 16.01 9.45
N LYS A 246 -23.88 16.41 9.48
CA LYS A 246 -24.59 16.96 8.30
C LYS A 246 -23.86 18.15 7.69
N SER A 247 -23.25 19.01 8.50
CA SER A 247 -22.44 20.16 8.05
C SER A 247 -21.24 19.74 7.20
N SER A 248 -20.53 18.67 7.58
CA SER A 248 -19.43 18.12 6.80
C SER A 248 -19.91 17.56 5.47
N LYS A 249 -21.05 16.85 5.44
CA LYS A 249 -21.66 16.33 4.21
C LYS A 249 -22.01 17.47 3.24
N ILE A 250 -22.64 18.52 3.74
CA ILE A 250 -23.03 19.69 2.93
C ILE A 250 -21.80 20.43 2.42
N LYS A 251 -20.80 20.69 3.28
CA LYS A 251 -19.56 21.37 2.87
C LYS A 251 -18.86 20.60 1.74
N VAL A 252 -18.81 19.29 1.87
CA VAL A 252 -18.16 18.40 0.91
C VAL A 252 -18.93 18.30 -0.39
N PHE A 253 -20.21 17.91 -0.37
CA PHE A 253 -20.96 17.60 -1.60
C PHE A 253 -21.69 18.82 -2.19
N GLY A 254 -22.09 19.78 -1.37
CA GLY A 254 -22.70 21.03 -1.83
C GLY A 254 -21.70 21.97 -2.51
N GLY A 255 -20.41 21.86 -2.17
CA GLY A 255 -19.33 22.65 -2.78
C GLY A 255 -18.75 22.05 -4.07
N LEU A 256 -19.15 20.84 -4.48
CA LEU A 256 -18.58 20.18 -5.66
C LEU A 256 -19.03 20.77 -7.00
N GLY A 257 -19.99 21.70 -7.01
CA GLY A 257 -20.43 22.37 -8.23
C GLY A 257 -20.84 21.38 -9.34
N ILE A 258 -21.36 20.22 -8.97
CA ILE A 258 -21.85 19.20 -9.91
C ILE A 258 -23.22 19.68 -10.40
N TYR A 259 -23.19 20.60 -11.35
CA TYR A 259 -24.31 20.99 -12.19
C TYR A 259 -23.89 20.83 -13.65
#